data_AF-A0AB34KCQ0-F1
#
_entry.id   AF-A0AB34KCQ0-F1
#
_cell.length_a   1.000
_cell.length_b   1.000
_cell.length_c   1.000
_cell.angle_alpha   90.00
_cell.angle_beta   90.00
_cell.angle_gamma   90.00
#
_symmetry.space_group_name_H-M   'P 1'
#
loop_
_entity.id
_entity.type
_entity.pdbx_description
1 polymer ?
#
loop_
_entity_poly.entity_id
_entity_poly.type
_entity_poly.pdbx_seq_one_letter_code
_entity_poly.pdbx_strand_id
1 'polypeptide(L)'
;MAASDFWKALDRLGLSQYHDRLLQEAFDSWEVLADITVEDCDALDIKLGHRRILQRAITESHRGRPQPLAIAVPHVRSKQRAPDPPRPVTSRDPGHDVSAIAQAKAGSKRRYRRHPKPDQNAPKRPTSAYVLFSNQTRNLLKGQGLSFTKIAKTVGERWQIMRITRSTLRISTSSTTTNSALRKE
;
A
#
# COMPACT_ATOMS: atom_id res chain seq x y z
N MET A 1 -16.09 34.65 16.13
CA MET A 1 -14.61 34.49 16.32
C MET A 1 -13.92 35.56 15.49
N ALA A 2 -12.84 36.18 15.96
CA ALA A 2 -12.29 37.38 15.32
C ALA A 2 -11.78 37.09 13.90
N ALA A 3 -11.98 38.03 12.96
CA ALA A 3 -11.47 37.96 11.58
C ALA A 3 -9.94 37.67 11.51
N SER A 4 -9.18 38.05 12.54
CA SER A 4 -7.76 37.68 12.68
C SER A 4 -7.51 36.16 12.69
N ASP A 5 -8.41 35.36 13.29
CA ASP A 5 -8.21 33.90 13.38
C ASP A 5 -8.48 33.21 12.04
N PHE A 6 -9.34 33.79 11.21
CA PHE A 6 -9.63 33.34 9.86
C PHE A 6 -8.39 33.42 8.96
N TRP A 7 -7.76 34.60 8.87
CA TRP A 7 -6.57 34.80 8.04
C TRP A 7 -5.37 33.96 8.51
N LYS A 8 -5.20 33.81 9.83
CA LYS A 8 -4.16 32.91 10.39
C LYS A 8 -4.41 31.45 10.04
N ALA A 9 -5.67 31.02 9.97
CA ALA A 9 -6.01 29.66 9.58
C ALA A 9 -5.78 29.42 8.07
N LEU A 10 -6.10 30.39 7.21
CA LEU A 10 -5.81 30.32 5.77
C LEU A 10 -4.31 30.24 5.49
N ASP A 11 -3.49 31.03 6.20
CA ASP A 11 -2.03 30.98 6.06
C ASP A 11 -1.46 29.61 6.44
N ARG A 12 -1.92 29.02 7.54
CA ARG A 12 -1.56 27.64 7.96
C ARG A 12 -1.97 26.57 6.93
N LEU A 13 -3.03 26.83 6.18
CA LEU A 13 -3.52 25.93 5.13
C LEU A 13 -2.81 26.16 3.78
N GLY A 14 -1.93 27.16 3.70
CA GLY A 14 -1.21 27.53 2.48
C GLY A 14 -2.09 28.19 1.44
N LEU A 15 -3.14 28.91 1.86
CA LEU A 15 -4.12 29.57 1.01
C LEU A 15 -3.99 31.10 1.00
N SER A 16 -2.87 31.62 1.49
CA SER A 16 -2.60 33.07 1.61
C SER A 16 -2.68 33.81 0.27
N GLN A 17 -2.38 33.13 -0.84
CA GLN A 17 -2.50 33.69 -2.20
C GLN A 17 -3.92 34.13 -2.60
N TYR A 18 -4.95 33.69 -1.86
CA TYR A 18 -6.34 34.07 -2.12
C TYR A 18 -6.83 35.19 -1.19
N HIS A 19 -5.99 35.70 -0.27
CA HIS A 19 -6.40 36.71 0.70
C HIS A 19 -6.99 37.95 0.04
N ASP A 20 -6.28 38.50 -0.94
CA ASP A 20 -6.70 39.74 -1.60
C ASP A 20 -8.01 39.55 -2.38
N ARG A 21 -8.18 38.38 -3.03
CA ARG A 21 -9.40 38.05 -3.78
C ARG A 21 -10.60 37.84 -2.86
N LEU A 22 -10.39 37.16 -1.73
CA LEU A 22 -11.42 36.94 -0.72
C LEU A 22 -11.83 38.26 -0.05
N LEU A 23 -10.89 39.17 0.21
CA LEU A 23 -11.18 40.49 0.75
C LEU A 23 -12.00 41.35 -0.24
N GLN A 24 -11.69 41.28 -1.54
CA GLN A 24 -12.42 42.02 -2.57
C GLN A 24 -13.88 41.60 -2.66
N GLU A 25 -14.16 40.31 -2.51
CA GLU A 25 -15.52 39.73 -2.52
C GLU A 25 -16.16 39.68 -1.11
N ALA A 26 -15.57 40.36 -0.12
CA ALA A 26 -16.06 40.42 1.26
C ALA A 26 -16.16 39.06 2.01
N PHE A 27 -15.39 38.05 1.60
CA PHE A 27 -15.21 36.79 2.32
C PHE A 27 -14.12 36.91 3.40
N ASP A 28 -14.43 37.64 4.47
CA ASP A 28 -13.47 38.00 5.53
C ASP A 28 -13.55 37.14 6.81
N SER A 29 -14.48 36.18 6.85
CA SER A 29 -14.75 35.35 8.03
C SER A 29 -15.19 33.93 7.67
N TRP A 30 -15.02 32.99 8.61
CA TRP A 30 -15.47 31.60 8.44
C TRP A 30 -16.99 31.48 8.28
N GLU A 31 -17.76 32.42 8.81
CA GLU A 31 -19.23 32.43 8.73
C GLU A 31 -19.69 32.76 7.30
N VAL A 32 -19.14 33.81 6.70
CA VAL A 32 -19.45 34.19 5.31
C VAL A 32 -18.88 33.16 4.31
N LEU A 33 -17.70 32.60 4.60
CA LEU A 33 -17.10 31.57 3.75
C LEU A 33 -17.85 30.22 3.84
N ALA A 34 -18.67 29.98 4.86
CA ALA A 34 -19.42 28.73 4.98
C ALA A 34 -20.44 28.54 3.86
N ASP A 35 -20.98 29.66 3.35
CA ASP A 35 -21.99 29.69 2.30
C ASP A 35 -21.39 29.81 0.89
N ILE A 36 -20.05 29.77 0.76
CA ILE A 36 -19.39 29.89 -0.53
C ILE A 36 -19.81 28.77 -1.48
N THR A 37 -20.30 29.15 -2.66
CA THR A 37 -20.74 28.19 -3.67
C THR A 37 -19.57 27.69 -4.52
N VAL A 38 -19.87 26.77 -5.45
CA VAL A 38 -18.86 26.27 -6.40
C VAL A 38 -18.48 27.37 -7.38
N GLU A 39 -19.49 28.11 -7.79
CA GLU A 39 -19.47 29.19 -8.74
C GLU A 39 -18.59 30.34 -8.21
N ASP A 40 -18.73 30.69 -6.92
CA ASP A 40 -17.87 31.68 -6.27
C ASP A 40 -16.41 31.21 -6.20
N CYS A 41 -16.17 29.93 -5.92
CA CYS A 41 -14.81 29.36 -5.94
C CYS A 41 -14.17 29.42 -7.34
N ASP A 42 -14.97 29.19 -8.39
CA ASP A 42 -14.52 29.23 -9.77
C ASP A 42 -14.29 30.69 -10.23
N ALA A 43 -15.13 31.64 -9.81
CA ALA A 43 -14.96 33.07 -10.04
C ALA A 43 -13.69 33.63 -9.36
N LEU A 44 -13.35 33.13 -8.18
CA LEU A 44 -12.13 33.48 -7.44
C LEU A 44 -10.87 32.74 -7.93
N ASP A 45 -11.00 31.87 -8.95
CA ASP A 45 -9.93 31.03 -9.49
C ASP A 45 -9.26 30.17 -8.40
N ILE A 46 -10.09 29.66 -7.48
CA ILE A 46 -9.68 28.73 -6.43
C ILE A 46 -9.62 27.33 -7.04
N LYS A 47 -8.40 26.80 -7.18
CA LYS A 47 -8.18 25.45 -7.71
C LYS A 47 -8.98 24.41 -6.92
N LEU A 48 -9.48 23.38 -7.61
CA LEU A 48 -10.28 22.29 -7.01
C LEU A 48 -9.64 21.63 -5.78
N GLY A 49 -8.30 21.54 -5.74
CA GLY A 49 -7.55 21.05 -4.58
C GLY A 49 -7.66 21.97 -3.36
N HIS A 50 -7.58 23.28 -3.58
CA HIS A 50 -7.71 24.30 -2.55
C HIS A 50 -9.15 24.41 -2.04
N ARG A 51 -10.14 24.30 -2.92
CA ARG A 51 -11.55 24.18 -2.54
C ARG A 51 -11.80 23.03 -1.56
N ARG A 52 -11.21 21.85 -1.80
CA ARG A 52 -11.30 20.70 -0.87
C ARG A 52 -10.64 20.96 0.49
N ILE A 53 -9.60 21.80 0.51
CA ILE A 53 -8.92 22.19 1.76
C ILE A 53 -9.80 23.17 2.53
N LEU A 54 -10.37 24.18 1.86
CA LEU A 54 -11.31 25.14 2.44
C LEU A 54 -12.54 24.46 3.02
N GLN A 55 -13.22 23.60 2.25
CA GLN A 55 -14.41 22.88 2.71
C GLN A 55 -14.16 22.01 3.95
N ARG A 56 -12.96 21.40 4.05
CA ARG A 56 -12.56 20.66 5.25
C ARG A 56 -12.35 21.58 6.45
N ALA A 57 -11.72 22.73 6.23
CA ALA A 57 -11.49 23.71 7.28
C ALA A 57 -12.80 24.34 7.80
N ILE A 58 -13.76 24.62 6.90
CA ILE A 58 -15.13 25.05 7.26
C ILE A 58 -15.82 23.98 8.11
N THR A 59 -15.76 22.71 7.70
CA THR A 59 -16.40 21.63 8.48
C THR A 59 -15.78 21.49 9.88
N GLU A 60 -14.46 21.66 9.99
CA GLU A 60 -13.71 21.59 11.25
C GLU A 60 -14.00 22.79 12.18
N SER A 61 -14.16 23.99 11.62
CA SER A 61 -14.51 25.18 12.40
C SER A 61 -15.95 25.13 12.92
N HIS A 62 -16.90 24.60 12.14
CA HIS A 62 -18.31 24.50 12.52
C HIS A 62 -18.64 23.31 13.43
N ARG A 63 -17.90 22.19 13.37
CA ARG A 63 -18.16 21.01 14.23
C ARG A 63 -17.58 21.11 15.63
N GLY A 64 -16.77 22.12 15.91
CA GLY A 64 -15.96 22.16 17.12
C GLY A 64 -14.86 21.10 17.06
N ARG A 65 -13.65 21.51 17.46
CA ARG A 65 -12.46 20.65 17.58
C ARG A 65 -12.85 19.25 18.11
N PRO A 66 -12.71 18.16 17.33
CA PRO A 66 -12.68 16.84 17.91
C PRO A 66 -11.43 16.79 18.78
N GLN A 67 -11.63 16.75 20.10
CA GLN A 67 -10.58 16.39 21.04
C GLN A 67 -9.87 15.14 20.51
N PRO A 68 -8.53 15.09 20.52
CA PRO A 68 -7.82 13.88 20.12
C PRO A 68 -8.19 12.79 21.13
N LEU A 69 -9.12 11.91 20.76
CA LEU A 69 -9.41 10.71 21.51
C LEU A 69 -8.09 9.95 21.66
N ALA A 70 -7.62 9.86 22.91
CA ALA A 70 -6.39 9.22 23.28
C ALA A 70 -6.31 7.83 22.62
N ILE A 71 -5.18 7.57 21.96
CA ILE A 71 -4.85 6.27 21.41
C ILE A 71 -4.76 5.31 22.59
N ALA A 72 -5.82 4.53 22.82
CA ALA A 72 -5.73 3.35 23.67
C ALA A 72 -4.72 2.40 23.03
N VAL A 73 -3.55 2.27 23.65
CA VAL A 73 -2.51 1.33 23.26
C VAL A 73 -3.10 -0.08 23.45
N PRO A 74 -3.27 -0.90 22.40
CA PRO A 74 -3.64 -2.28 22.61
C PRO A 74 -2.40 -3.01 23.12
N HIS A 75 -2.49 -3.45 24.38
CA HIS A 75 -1.54 -4.36 25.02
C HIS A 75 -1.31 -5.58 24.11
N VAL A 76 -0.05 -5.76 23.68
CA VAL A 76 0.37 -6.89 22.85
C VAL A 76 0.29 -8.16 23.68
N ARG A 77 -0.81 -8.92 23.56
CA ARG A 77 -0.86 -10.30 24.05
C ARG A 77 -0.23 -11.21 23.00
N SER A 78 1.03 -11.56 23.23
CA SER A 78 1.69 -12.69 22.58
C SER A 78 0.87 -13.97 22.80
N LYS A 79 0.33 -14.54 21.71
CA LYS A 79 -0.19 -15.91 21.71
C LYS A 79 0.56 -16.73 20.67
N GLN A 80 1.21 -17.75 21.19
CA GLN A 80 1.90 -18.82 20.48
C GLN A 80 0.98 -19.49 19.46
N ARG A 81 1.63 -19.89 18.36
CA ARG A 81 1.13 -20.72 17.27
C ARG A 81 0.89 -22.15 17.77
N ALA A 82 -0.33 -22.65 17.59
CA ALA A 82 -0.68 -24.07 17.64
C ALA A 82 -1.90 -24.34 16.72
N PRO A 83 -2.08 -25.57 16.22
CA PRO A 83 -2.47 -25.87 14.83
C PRO A 83 -4.00 -25.95 14.59
N ASP A 84 -4.37 -25.86 13.31
CA ASP A 84 -5.74 -25.86 12.80
C ASP A 84 -6.58 -27.08 13.24
N PRO A 85 -7.82 -26.90 13.72
CA PRO A 85 -8.82 -27.96 13.79
C PRO A 85 -9.58 -28.11 12.45
N PRO A 86 -10.04 -29.34 12.12
CA PRO A 86 -10.58 -29.66 10.80
C PRO A 86 -11.97 -29.05 10.58
N ARG A 87 -12.25 -28.71 9.32
CA ARG A 87 -13.55 -28.17 8.85
C ARG A 87 -14.69 -29.16 9.14
N PRO A 88 -15.83 -28.73 9.66
CA PRO A 88 -17.05 -29.51 9.60
C PRO A 88 -17.71 -29.32 8.24
N VAL A 89 -17.93 -30.45 7.55
CA VAL A 89 -18.88 -30.58 6.46
C VAL A 89 -20.28 -30.69 7.07
N THR A 90 -21.21 -29.80 6.70
CA THR A 90 -22.65 -30.07 6.82
C THR A 90 -23.39 -29.41 5.67
N SER A 91 -23.92 -30.26 4.80
CA SER A 91 -24.95 -29.98 3.81
C SER A 91 -26.29 -29.73 4.51
N ARG A 92 -27.03 -28.66 4.14
CA ARG A 92 -28.49 -28.70 3.87
C ARG A 92 -29.13 -27.32 3.63
N ASP A 93 -29.98 -27.33 2.61
CA ASP A 93 -31.18 -26.53 2.32
C ASP A 93 -31.14 -25.01 2.03
N PRO A 94 -31.79 -24.56 0.94
CA PRO A 94 -32.06 -23.17 0.64
C PRO A 94 -33.50 -22.75 1.04
N GLY A 95 -33.64 -21.66 1.79
CA GLY A 95 -34.87 -20.86 1.81
C GLY A 95 -35.26 -20.24 3.16
N HIS A 96 -34.85 -18.99 3.40
CA HIS A 96 -35.75 -17.97 3.97
C HIS A 96 -35.19 -16.55 3.77
N ASP A 97 -36.05 -15.70 3.25
CA ASP A 97 -35.93 -14.27 3.01
C ASP A 97 -36.05 -13.50 4.33
N VAL A 98 -35.16 -12.52 4.59
CA VAL A 98 -35.57 -11.21 5.13
C VAL A 98 -34.57 -10.14 4.68
N SER A 99 -35.10 -9.21 3.89
CA SER A 99 -34.56 -7.87 3.63
C SER A 99 -34.20 -7.08 4.90
N ALA A 100 -33.35 -6.06 4.70
CA ALA A 100 -32.98 -4.96 5.61
C ALA A 100 -31.72 -5.17 6.48
N ILE A 101 -30.59 -4.67 5.97
CA ILE A 101 -29.92 -3.43 6.43
C ILE A 101 -28.94 -3.05 5.31
N ALA A 102 -29.50 -2.43 4.27
CA ALA A 102 -28.73 -1.68 3.30
C ALA A 102 -28.61 -0.24 3.83
N GLN A 103 -27.54 0.07 4.57
CA GLN A 103 -26.90 1.39 4.59
C GLN A 103 -25.70 1.45 5.54
N ALA A 104 -24.71 2.25 5.14
CA ALA A 104 -23.52 2.66 5.88
C ALA A 104 -22.39 1.62 6.07
N LYS A 105 -21.74 1.22 4.98
CA LYS A 105 -20.27 1.05 4.99
C LYS A 105 -19.62 1.82 3.85
N ALA A 106 -19.55 3.15 4.02
CA ALA A 106 -18.54 3.95 3.34
C ALA A 106 -17.17 3.41 3.77
N GLY A 107 -16.60 2.53 2.95
CA GLY A 107 -15.33 1.87 3.23
C GLY A 107 -14.23 2.90 3.38
N SER A 108 -13.82 3.16 4.61
CA SER A 108 -12.56 3.84 4.90
C SER A 108 -11.44 3.02 4.26
N LYS A 109 -11.05 3.39 3.04
CA LYS A 109 -9.88 2.82 2.36
C LYS A 109 -8.70 2.94 3.33
N ARG A 110 -8.04 1.82 3.61
CA ARG A 110 -6.89 1.77 4.53
C ARG A 110 -5.89 2.83 4.09
N ARG A 111 -5.60 3.81 4.97
CA ARG A 111 -4.50 4.74 4.74
C ARG A 111 -3.20 3.95 4.77
N TYR A 112 -2.51 3.86 3.64
CA TYR A 112 -1.14 3.39 3.62
C TYR A 112 -0.28 4.35 4.44
N ARG A 113 0.29 3.84 5.53
CA ARG A 113 1.28 4.57 6.32
C ARG A 113 2.56 4.58 5.48
N ARG A 114 3.01 5.77 5.07
CA ARG A 114 4.26 5.91 4.32
C ARG A 114 5.42 5.48 5.21
N HIS A 115 6.33 4.67 4.68
CA HIS A 115 7.57 4.39 5.35
C HIS A 115 8.42 5.67 5.43
N PRO A 116 9.11 5.93 6.56
CA PRO A 116 10.09 7.01 6.65
C PRO A 116 11.08 6.95 5.48
N LYS A 117 11.51 8.12 5.00
CA LYS A 117 12.58 8.18 4.00
C LYS A 117 13.85 7.59 4.63
N PRO A 118 14.62 6.75 3.90
CA PRO A 118 15.91 6.28 4.38
C PRO A 118 16.86 7.46 4.60
N ASP A 119 17.77 7.33 5.58
CA ASP A 119 18.80 8.34 5.88
C ASP A 119 19.75 8.56 4.69
N GLN A 120 20.33 9.77 4.57
CA GLN A 120 21.26 10.10 3.47
C GLN A 120 22.50 9.19 3.46
N ASN A 121 22.93 8.75 4.63
CA ASN A 121 24.10 7.89 4.80
C ASN A 121 23.74 6.40 4.79
N ALA A 122 22.49 6.03 4.52
CA ALA A 122 22.07 4.64 4.53
C ALA A 122 22.71 3.88 3.35
N PRO A 123 23.34 2.72 3.59
CA PRO A 123 23.89 1.93 2.50
C PRO A 123 22.76 1.44 1.58
N LYS A 124 23.05 1.38 0.28
CA LYS A 124 22.08 0.88 -0.70
C LYS A 124 21.74 -0.57 -0.38
N ARG A 125 20.45 -0.90 -0.43
CA ARG A 125 19.97 -2.26 -0.17
C ARG A 125 20.64 -3.25 -1.13
N PRO A 126 21.09 -4.42 -0.64
CA PRO A 126 21.70 -5.41 -1.51
C PRO A 126 20.68 -5.89 -2.54
N THR A 127 21.15 -6.14 -3.76
CA THR A 127 20.31 -6.71 -4.81
C THR A 127 19.91 -8.14 -4.46
N SER A 128 18.66 -8.51 -4.74
CA SER A 128 18.19 -9.89 -4.58
C SER A 128 19.04 -10.88 -5.39
N ALA A 129 19.14 -12.12 -4.92
CA ALA A 129 19.88 -13.20 -5.59
C ALA A 129 19.47 -13.37 -7.05
N TYR A 130 18.18 -13.24 -7.36
CA TYR A 130 17.68 -13.31 -8.74
C TYR A 130 18.20 -12.16 -9.61
N VAL A 131 18.30 -10.95 -9.05
CA VAL A 131 18.78 -9.77 -9.79
C VAL A 131 20.24 -9.98 -10.18
N LEU A 132 21.08 -10.44 -9.24
CA LEU A 132 22.48 -10.78 -9.50
C LEU A 132 22.61 -11.82 -10.61
N PHE A 133 21.91 -12.94 -10.49
CA PHE A 133 21.90 -14.01 -11.49
C PHE A 133 21.41 -13.54 -12.86
N SER A 134 20.31 -12.78 -12.89
CA SER A 134 19.72 -12.32 -14.14
C SER A 134 20.65 -11.35 -14.87
N ASN A 135 21.36 -10.49 -14.14
CA ASN A 135 22.34 -9.58 -14.74
C ASN A 135 23.55 -10.34 -15.30
N GLN A 136 24.09 -11.30 -14.56
CA GLN A 136 25.17 -12.16 -15.06
C GLN A 136 24.75 -12.92 -16.33
N THR A 137 23.57 -13.54 -16.31
CA THR A 137 23.05 -14.31 -17.44
C THR A 137 22.75 -13.42 -18.64
N ARG A 138 22.17 -12.22 -18.42
CA ARG A 138 21.96 -11.24 -19.50
C ARG A 138 23.28 -10.79 -20.11
N ASN A 139 24.31 -10.54 -19.30
CA ASN A 139 25.64 -10.14 -19.80
C ASN A 139 26.27 -11.22 -20.67
N LEU A 140 26.12 -12.50 -20.31
CA LEU A 140 26.61 -13.63 -21.13
C LEU A 140 25.90 -13.75 -22.48
N LEU A 141 24.60 -13.42 -22.53
CA LEU A 141 23.78 -13.48 -23.74
C LEU A 141 23.83 -12.16 -24.53
N LYS A 142 24.36 -11.09 -23.94
CA LYS A 142 24.54 -9.78 -24.57
C LYS A 142 25.66 -9.90 -25.60
N GLY A 143 25.32 -9.66 -26.87
CA GLY A 143 26.23 -9.79 -28.01
C GLY A 143 25.87 -10.93 -28.98
N GLN A 144 24.96 -11.83 -28.60
CA GLN A 144 24.49 -12.91 -29.47
C GLN A 144 23.36 -12.47 -30.44
N GLY A 145 23.08 -11.17 -30.56
CA GLY A 145 21.99 -10.63 -31.39
C GLY A 145 20.58 -11.04 -30.95
N LEU A 146 20.43 -11.65 -29.76
CA LEU A 146 19.15 -12.14 -29.27
C LEU A 146 18.24 -10.98 -28.85
N SER A 147 16.97 -11.06 -29.24
CA SER A 147 15.93 -10.13 -28.76
C SER A 147 15.79 -10.21 -27.23
N PHE A 148 15.54 -9.07 -26.59
CA PHE A 148 15.31 -8.95 -25.15
C PHE A 148 14.31 -9.99 -24.63
N THR A 149 13.23 -10.24 -25.38
CA THR A 149 12.19 -11.21 -25.01
C THR A 149 12.75 -12.64 -24.94
N LYS A 150 13.65 -13.01 -25.87
CA LYS A 150 14.29 -14.34 -25.88
C LYS A 150 15.27 -14.48 -24.73
N ILE A 151 16.05 -13.43 -24.46
CA ILE A 151 16.96 -13.37 -23.31
C ILE A 151 16.17 -13.53 -21.99
N ALA A 152 15.04 -12.84 -21.84
CA ALA A 152 14.20 -12.94 -20.65
C ALA A 152 13.68 -14.38 -20.43
N LYS A 153 13.22 -15.05 -21.49
CA LYS A 153 12.79 -16.46 -21.43
C LYS A 153 13.93 -17.38 -20.96
N THR A 154 15.10 -17.28 -21.59
CA THR A 154 16.28 -18.10 -21.25
C THR A 154 16.77 -17.87 -19.81
N VAL A 155 16.75 -16.62 -19.33
CA VAL A 155 17.11 -16.31 -17.92
C VAL A 155 16.13 -16.98 -16.95
N GLY A 156 14.83 -16.92 -17.23
CA GLY A 156 13.80 -17.56 -16.40
C GLY A 156 13.94 -19.08 -16.34
N GLU A 157 14.14 -19.73 -17.49
CA GLU A 157 14.36 -21.18 -17.60
C GLU A 157 15.58 -21.62 -16.80
N ARG A 158 16.72 -20.96 -16.99
CA ARG A 158 17.96 -21.27 -16.26
C ARG A 158 17.79 -21.10 -14.75
N TRP A 159 17.06 -20.07 -14.29
CA TRP A 159 16.77 -19.89 -12.87
C TRP A 159 15.92 -21.01 -12.27
N GLN A 160 14.91 -21.50 -13.00
CA GLN A 160 14.07 -22.61 -12.54
C GLN A 160 14.87 -23.92 -12.44
N ILE A 161 15.73 -24.21 -13.42
CA ILE A 161 16.58 -25.41 -13.41
C ILE A 161 17.48 -25.41 -12.16
N MET A 162 18.14 -24.29 -11.84
CA MET A 162 18.97 -24.17 -10.64
C MET A 162 18.20 -24.38 -9.33
N ARG A 163 16.91 -24.01 -9.28
CA ARG A 163 16.05 -24.24 -8.12
C ARG A 163 15.69 -25.72 -7.97
N ILE A 164 15.44 -26.40 -9.09
CA ILE A 164 15.03 -27.80 -9.12
C ILE A 164 16.22 -28.72 -8.77
N THR A 165 17.41 -28.46 -9.31
CA THR A 165 18.60 -29.32 -9.08
C THR A 165 19.04 -29.40 -7.61
N ARG A 166 18.80 -28.35 -6.81
CA ARG A 166 19.06 -28.38 -5.36
C ARG A 166 18.03 -29.19 -4.56
N SER A 167 16.82 -29.34 -5.08
CA SER A 167 15.74 -30.06 -4.40
C SER A 167 15.74 -31.57 -4.71
N THR A 168 16.35 -31.99 -5.82
CA THR A 168 16.35 -33.40 -6.26
C THR A 168 17.51 -34.23 -5.71
N LEU A 169 18.52 -33.61 -5.08
CA LEU A 169 19.67 -34.34 -4.52
C LEU A 169 19.38 -35.11 -3.22
N ARG A 170 18.13 -35.15 -2.76
CA ARG A 170 17.72 -35.87 -1.53
C ARG A 170 17.22 -37.31 -1.76
N ILE A 171 17.19 -37.82 -3.00
CA ILE A 171 16.52 -39.12 -3.30
C ILE A 171 17.49 -40.19 -3.84
N SER A 172 18.81 -40.00 -3.81
CA SER A 172 19.72 -41.05 -4.33
C SER A 172 21.02 -41.19 -3.53
N THR A 173 20.89 -41.63 -2.27
CA THR A 173 21.99 -42.29 -1.55
C THR A 173 21.44 -43.51 -0.81
N SER A 174 21.17 -44.59 -1.53
CA SER A 174 21.13 -45.93 -0.90
C SER A 174 21.59 -47.00 -1.88
N SER A 175 22.75 -47.58 -1.53
CA SER A 175 23.19 -48.95 -1.79
C SER A 175 23.42 -49.43 -3.23
N THR A 176 24.67 -49.33 -3.69
CA THR A 176 25.29 -50.37 -4.51
C THR A 176 26.40 -50.99 -3.65
N THR A 177 26.05 -52.01 -2.87
CA THR A 177 27.03 -52.91 -2.24
C THR A 177 26.99 -54.24 -2.96
N THR A 178 28.15 -54.51 -3.54
CA THR A 178 28.64 -55.70 -4.21
C THR A 178 28.29 -57.01 -3.48
N ASN A 179 27.88 -58.05 -4.21
CA ASN A 179 28.46 -59.38 -4.00
C ASN A 179 28.25 -60.25 -5.24
N SER A 180 29.24 -60.21 -6.13
CA SER A 180 29.46 -61.21 -7.17
C SER A 180 30.51 -62.16 -6.61
N ALA A 181 30.05 -63.30 -6.08
CA ALA A 181 30.93 -64.41 -5.72
C ALA A 181 30.62 -65.59 -6.65
N LEU A 182 31.59 -65.84 -7.53
CA LEU A 182 32.13 -67.13 -7.97
C LEU A 182 31.12 -68.30 -8.09
N ARG A 183 30.78 -68.75 -9.30
CA ARG A 183 31.59 -69.60 -10.22
C ARG A 183 31.86 -71.02 -9.67
N LYS A 184 31.14 -71.97 -10.28
CA LYS A 184 31.59 -73.26 -10.87
C LYS A 184 31.47 -74.59 -10.09
N GLU A 185 30.91 -75.53 -10.87
CA GLU A 185 31.01 -77.00 -10.92
C GLU A 185 30.17 -77.78 -9.89
#